data_AF-A0A2A4X9E7-F1
#
_entry.id   AF-A0A2A4X9E7-F1
#
_cell.length_a   1.000
_cell.length_b   1.000
_cell.length_c   1.000
_cell.angle_alpha   90.00
_cell.angle_beta   90.00
_cell.angle_gamma   90.00
#
_symmetry.space_group_name_H-M   'P 1'
#
loop_
_entity.id
_entity.type
_entity.pdbx_description
1 polymer ?
#
loop_
_entity_poly.entity_id
_entity_poly.type
_entity_poly.pdbx_seq_one_letter_code
_entity_poly.pdbx_strand_id
1 'polypeptide(L)'
;MSLELRSKLMVIVSVVLGIYAIIWGVAPYTSYNISARVLLDILDWPLDNMAAELDRNTKWLSAIGAGLLAAVAIFLGGIVAPALKRGDEAIIKVAFWAIMAWYIIDGLGSLAVGITSNVIFNTFYLVLMIGPLVGINYQAQREMVENM
;
A
#
# COMPACT_ATOMS: atom_id res chain seq x y z
N MET A 1 -10.10 -18.78 -3.45
CA MET A 1 -10.20 -18.07 -2.16
C MET A 1 -11.61 -17.52 -2.00
N SER A 2 -12.27 -17.73 -0.85
CA SER A 2 -13.61 -17.19 -0.61
C SER A 2 -13.59 -15.66 -0.52
N LEU A 3 -14.72 -15.00 -0.82
CA LEU A 3 -14.84 -13.54 -0.69
C LEU A 3 -14.59 -13.06 0.74
N GLU A 4 -15.03 -13.82 1.73
CA GLU A 4 -14.78 -13.52 3.16
C GLU A 4 -13.29 -13.51 3.48
N LEU A 5 -12.54 -14.51 3.00
CA LEU A 5 -11.09 -14.56 3.22
C LEU A 5 -10.37 -13.42 2.49
N ARG A 6 -10.77 -13.11 1.26
CA ARG A 6 -10.23 -11.95 0.51
C ARG A 6 -10.45 -10.64 1.26
N SER A 7 -11.67 -10.44 1.77
CA SER A 7 -12.02 -9.25 2.56
C SER A 7 -11.16 -9.14 3.82
N LYS A 8 -11.01 -10.24 4.59
CA LYS A 8 -10.14 -10.26 5.78
C LYS A 8 -8.68 -9.96 5.46
N LEU A 9 -8.15 -10.51 4.37
CA LEU A 9 -6.79 -10.21 3.92
C LEU A 9 -6.64 -8.73 3.54
N MET A 10 -7.63 -8.14 2.86
CA MET A 10 -7.60 -6.72 2.53
C MET A 10 -7.65 -5.83 3.79
N VAL A 11 -8.39 -6.23 4.83
CA VAL A 11 -8.34 -5.54 6.13
C VAL A 11 -6.94 -5.64 6.74
N ILE A 12 -6.30 -6.81 6.73
CA ILE A 12 -4.93 -6.97 7.23
C ILE A 12 -3.97 -6.04 6.47
N VAL A 13 -4.04 -6.04 5.13
CA VAL A 13 -3.26 -5.15 4.28
C VAL A 13 -3.47 -3.68 4.66
N SER A 14 -4.73 -3.26 4.84
CA SER A 14 -5.04 -1.88 5.24
C SER A 14 -4.41 -1.50 6.58
N VAL A 15 -4.43 -2.40 7.56
CA VAL A 15 -3.83 -2.15 8.88
C VAL A 15 -2.32 -2.04 8.77
N VAL A 16 -1.67 -2.92 8.00
CA VAL A 16 -0.23 -2.88 7.76
C VAL A 16 0.18 -1.54 7.13
N LEU A 17 -0.53 -1.09 6.08
CA LEU A 17 -0.25 0.19 5.44
C LEU A 17 -0.51 1.38 6.37
N GLY A 18 -1.54 1.30 7.22
CA GLY A 18 -1.83 2.32 8.23
C GLY A 18 -0.70 2.44 9.27
N ILE A 19 -0.16 1.31 9.73
CA ILE A 19 1.02 1.29 10.62
C ILE A 19 2.23 1.89 9.91
N TYR A 20 2.44 1.53 8.64
CA TYR A 20 3.53 2.06 7.83
C TYR A 20 3.45 3.58 7.67
N ALA A 21 2.25 4.11 7.46
CA ALA A 21 1.99 5.54 7.41
C ALA A 21 2.36 6.25 8.72
N ILE A 22 2.13 5.63 9.88
CA ILE A 22 2.53 6.20 11.18
C ILE A 22 4.06 6.19 11.33
N ILE A 23 4.70 5.06 11.00
CA ILE A 23 6.17 4.90 11.07
C ILE A 23 6.87 5.92 10.18
N TRP A 24 6.37 6.13 8.97
CA TRP A 24 6.92 7.10 8.02
C TRP A 24 6.55 8.54 8.38
N GLY A 25 5.33 8.77 8.87
CA GLY A 25 4.77 10.08 9.17
C GLY A 25 5.50 10.83 10.28
N VAL A 26 6.31 10.15 11.09
CA VAL A 26 7.15 10.83 12.08
C VAL A 26 8.43 11.46 11.50
N ALA A 27 8.72 11.28 10.20
CA ALA A 27 9.92 11.84 9.55
C ALA A 27 10.21 13.33 9.86
N PRO A 28 9.21 14.24 9.89
CA PRO A 28 9.47 15.66 10.16
C PRO A 28 9.95 15.98 11.58
N TYR A 29 9.74 15.09 12.55
CA TYR A 29 9.99 15.37 13.96
C TYR A 29 11.37 14.89 14.39
N THR A 30 12.40 15.73 14.23
CA THR A 30 13.81 15.38 14.48
C THR A 30 14.05 14.68 15.84
N SER A 31 13.30 15.02 16.89
CA SER A 31 13.46 14.41 18.21
C SER A 31 13.07 12.92 18.31
N TYR A 32 12.28 12.38 17.36
CA TYR A 32 11.81 10.99 17.41
C TYR A 32 11.54 10.36 16.03
N ASN A 33 12.19 10.85 14.98
CA ASN A 33 12.03 10.32 13.61
C ASN A 33 12.89 9.10 13.29
N ILE A 34 13.48 8.44 14.29
CA ILE A 34 14.39 7.30 14.07
C ILE A 34 13.71 6.17 13.29
N SER A 35 12.43 5.91 13.55
CA SER A 35 11.67 4.88 12.83
C SER A 35 11.52 5.21 11.35
N ALA A 36 11.29 6.48 11.01
CA ALA A 36 11.21 6.93 9.62
C ALA A 36 12.58 6.90 8.92
N ARG A 37 13.66 7.24 9.64
CA ARG A 37 15.03 7.16 9.11
C ARG A 37 15.43 5.72 8.79
N VAL A 38 15.19 4.81 9.73
CA VAL A 38 15.40 3.37 9.51
C VAL A 38 14.57 2.89 8.32
N LEU A 39 13.30 3.31 8.23
CA LEU A 39 12.44 2.94 7.13
C LEU A 39 13.00 3.36 5.77
N LEU A 40 13.31 4.65 5.63
CA LEU A 40 13.81 5.22 4.36
C LEU A 40 15.15 4.59 3.96
N ASP A 41 16.04 4.33 4.92
CA ASP A 41 17.34 3.72 4.70
C ASP A 41 17.23 2.21 4.34
N ILE A 42 16.21 1.51 4.85
CA ILE A 42 15.89 0.14 4.37
C ILE A 42 15.39 0.18 2.92
N LEU A 43 14.51 1.12 2.60
CA LEU A 43 13.95 1.25 1.25
C LEU A 43 15.01 1.67 0.22
N ASP A 44 15.98 2.48 0.65
CA ASP A 44 17.20 2.84 -0.09
C ASP A 44 18.38 1.95 0.28
N TRP A 45 18.14 0.63 0.27
CA TRP A 45 19.13 -0.38 0.65
C TRP A 45 20.50 -0.17 -0.03
N PRO A 46 21.63 -0.30 0.70
CA PRO A 46 21.78 -0.87 2.06
C PRO A 46 21.56 0.12 3.22
N LEU A 47 21.31 -0.43 4.41
CA LEU A 47 21.14 0.34 5.65
C LEU A 47 22.47 0.96 6.14
N ASP A 48 22.85 2.11 5.59
CA ASP A 48 24.11 2.79 5.90
C ASP A 48 23.98 4.31 6.17
N ASN A 49 22.79 4.90 6.03
CA ASN A 49 22.56 6.34 6.20
C ASN A 49 21.84 6.73 7.50
N MET A 50 21.60 5.80 8.42
CA MET A 50 20.90 6.06 9.69
C MET A 50 21.49 7.18 10.57
N ALA A 51 22.75 7.57 10.37
CA ALA A 51 23.38 8.67 11.11
C ALA A 51 23.06 10.07 10.54
N ALA A 52 22.69 10.15 9.25
CA ALA A 52 22.40 11.42 8.56
C ALA A 52 21.02 11.98 8.92
N GLU A 53 20.95 13.29 9.19
CA GLU A 53 19.66 13.95 9.40
C GLU A 53 18.91 14.07 8.06
N LEU A 54 17.59 13.84 8.07
CA LEU A 54 16.75 14.06 6.90
C LEU A 54 16.71 15.56 6.56
N ASP A 55 16.94 15.89 5.29
CA ASP A 55 16.82 17.26 4.82
C ASP A 55 15.35 17.74 4.82
N ARG A 56 15.16 19.05 4.61
CA ARG A 56 13.83 19.68 4.65
C ARG A 56 12.86 19.09 3.63
N ASN A 57 13.31 18.79 2.41
CA ASN A 57 12.44 18.27 1.36
C ASN A 57 12.07 16.82 1.66
N THR A 58 13.00 16.00 2.13
CA THR A 58 12.72 14.62 2.54
C THR A 58 11.70 14.57 3.68
N LYS A 59 11.84 15.44 4.70
CA LYS A 59 10.85 15.58 5.78
C LYS A 59 9.47 15.96 5.23
N TRP A 60 9.41 16.96 4.36
CA TRP A 60 8.17 17.46 3.79
C TRP A 60 7.46 16.42 2.90
N LEU A 61 8.19 15.79 1.98
CA LEU A 61 7.66 14.76 1.10
C LEU A 61 7.24 13.50 1.87
N SER A 62 7.96 13.16 2.94
CA SER A 62 7.58 12.07 3.84
C SER A 62 6.25 12.34 4.54
N ALA A 63 6.00 13.58 5.00
CA ALA A 63 4.71 13.94 5.61
C ALA A 63 3.55 13.81 4.60
N ILE A 64 3.75 14.26 3.36
CA ILE A 64 2.78 14.12 2.28
C ILE A 64 2.52 12.64 1.98
N GLY A 65 3.59 11.87 1.75
CA GLY A 65 3.50 10.46 1.39
C GLY A 65 2.84 9.62 2.48
N ALA A 66 3.20 9.85 3.74
CA ALA A 66 2.57 9.19 4.89
C ALA A 66 1.07 9.52 4.99
N GLY A 67 0.69 10.79 4.80
CA GLY A 67 -0.73 11.20 4.81
C GLY A 67 -1.54 10.54 3.69
N LEU A 68 -0.99 10.49 2.48
CA LEU A 68 -1.62 9.80 1.35
C LEU A 68 -1.71 8.29 1.59
N LEU A 69 -0.68 7.68 2.15
CA LEU A 69 -0.69 6.24 2.49
C LEU A 69 -1.73 5.91 3.56
N ALA A 70 -1.89 6.76 4.57
CA ALA A 70 -2.94 6.61 5.57
C ALA A 70 -4.35 6.67 4.93
N ALA A 71 -4.57 7.58 3.97
CA ALA A 71 -5.82 7.65 3.24
C ALA A 71 -6.06 6.38 2.39
N VAL A 72 -5.04 5.87 1.71
CA VAL A 72 -5.10 4.61 0.96
C VAL A 72 -5.45 3.44 1.89
N ALA A 73 -4.81 3.33 3.05
CA ALA A 73 -5.13 2.33 4.06
C ALA A 73 -6.62 2.39 4.44
N ILE A 74 -7.14 3.58 4.74
CA ILE A 74 -8.57 3.78 5.07
C ILE A 74 -9.47 3.36 3.90
N PHE A 75 -9.14 3.70 2.65
CA PHE A 75 -9.94 3.31 1.49
C PHE A 75 -9.93 1.80 1.26
N LEU A 76 -8.77 1.15 1.40
CA LEU A 76 -8.67 -0.30 1.27
C LEU A 76 -9.49 -1.03 2.34
N GLY A 77 -9.41 -0.61 3.60
CA GLY A 77 -10.16 -1.22 4.69
C GLY A 77 -11.64 -0.86 4.71
N GLY A 78 -11.98 0.39 4.41
CA GLY A 78 -13.34 0.94 4.55
C GLY A 78 -14.21 0.80 3.29
N ILE A 79 -13.60 0.73 2.10
CA ILE A 79 -14.33 0.65 0.82
C ILE A 79 -14.07 -0.70 0.15
N VAL A 80 -12.80 -1.05 -0.05
CA VAL A 80 -12.43 -2.23 -0.86
C VAL A 80 -12.68 -3.54 -0.14
N ALA A 81 -12.35 -3.66 1.14
CA ALA A 81 -12.62 -4.89 1.89
C ALA A 81 -14.12 -5.23 1.99
N PRO A 82 -15.03 -4.28 2.27
CA PRO A 82 -16.47 -4.54 2.20
C PRO A 82 -16.96 -4.87 0.78
N ALA A 83 -16.41 -4.20 -0.25
CA ALA A 83 -16.73 -4.49 -1.65
C ALA A 83 -16.34 -5.92 -2.03
N LEU A 84 -15.18 -6.41 -1.57
CA LEU A 84 -14.77 -7.81 -1.74
C LEU A 84 -15.79 -8.77 -1.13
N LYS A 85 -16.27 -8.49 0.08
CA LYS A 85 -17.29 -9.34 0.74
C LYS A 85 -18.60 -9.39 -0.04
N ARG A 86 -18.99 -8.30 -0.71
CA ARG A 86 -20.20 -8.20 -1.54
C ARG A 86 -20.02 -8.68 -2.99
N GLY A 87 -18.78 -8.96 -3.42
CA GLY A 87 -18.50 -9.30 -4.82
C GLY A 87 -18.67 -8.10 -5.79
N ASP A 88 -18.49 -6.87 -5.30
CA ASP A 88 -18.67 -5.65 -6.10
C ASP A 88 -17.53 -5.47 -7.11
N GLU A 89 -17.77 -5.96 -8.32
CA GLU A 89 -16.80 -6.03 -9.41
C GLU A 89 -16.24 -4.64 -9.79
N ALA A 90 -17.08 -3.60 -9.79
CA ALA A 90 -16.66 -2.27 -10.20
C ALA A 90 -15.62 -1.69 -9.23
N ILE A 91 -15.90 -1.75 -7.92
CA ILE A 91 -14.97 -1.26 -6.90
C ILE A 91 -13.67 -2.09 -6.90
N ILE A 92 -13.76 -3.41 -7.02
CA ILE A 92 -12.59 -4.30 -7.02
C ILE A 92 -11.67 -3.99 -8.21
N LYS A 93 -12.24 -3.81 -9.42
CA LYS A 93 -11.46 -3.47 -10.62
C LYS A 93 -10.81 -2.10 -10.52
N VAL A 94 -11.53 -1.09 -10.00
CA VAL A 94 -10.96 0.24 -9.80
C VAL A 94 -9.80 0.19 -8.80
N ALA A 95 -9.97 -0.53 -7.68
CA ALA A 95 -8.91 -0.70 -6.69
C ALA A 95 -7.66 -1.36 -7.29
N PHE A 96 -7.84 -2.42 -8.10
CA PHE A 96 -6.74 -3.07 -8.80
C PHE A 96 -5.96 -2.08 -9.68
N TRP A 97 -6.65 -1.32 -10.53
CA TRP A 97 -5.98 -0.36 -11.41
C TRP A 97 -5.35 0.81 -10.67
N ALA A 98 -5.94 1.29 -9.58
CA ALA A 98 -5.34 2.32 -8.73
C ALA A 98 -4.01 1.83 -8.11
N ILE A 99 -3.96 0.58 -7.62
CA ILE A 99 -2.73 -0.03 -7.09
C ILE A 99 -1.68 -0.21 -8.20
N MET A 100 -2.09 -0.66 -9.39
CA MET A 100 -1.17 -0.80 -10.52
C MET A 100 -0.59 0.55 -10.96
N ALA A 101 -1.41 1.61 -10.99
CA ALA A 101 -0.96 2.95 -11.32
C ALA A 101 0.07 3.48 -10.31
N TRP A 102 -0.18 3.29 -9.01
CA TRP A 102 0.79 3.62 -7.96
C TRP A 102 2.12 2.89 -8.19
N TYR A 103 2.08 1.56 -8.36
CA TYR A 103 3.29 0.75 -8.51
C TYR A 103 4.14 1.17 -9.72
N ILE A 104 3.49 1.48 -10.86
CA ILE A 104 4.18 1.92 -12.07
C ILE A 104 4.81 3.30 -11.86
N ILE A 105 4.04 4.27 -11.36
CA ILE A 105 4.53 5.65 -11.19
C ILE A 105 5.65 5.71 -10.16
N ASP A 106 5.46 5.09 -9.00
CA ASP A 106 6.45 5.08 -7.91
C ASP A 106 7.69 4.27 -8.29
N GLY A 107 7.51 3.13 -8.98
CA GLY A 107 8.61 2.31 -9.47
C GLY A 107 9.48 3.05 -10.50
N LEU A 108 8.87 3.72 -11.48
CA LEU A 108 9.60 4.53 -12.45
C LEU A 108 10.31 5.72 -11.79
N GLY A 109 9.67 6.37 -10.82
CA GLY A 109 10.29 7.43 -10.04
C GLY A 109 11.52 6.94 -9.28
N SER A 110 11.42 5.78 -8.64
CA SER A 110 12.51 5.14 -7.89
C SER A 110 13.70 4.80 -8.79
N LEU A 111 13.46 4.24 -9.97
CA LEU A 111 14.50 3.97 -10.96
C LEU A 111 15.17 5.25 -11.45
N ALA A 112 14.40 6.33 -11.66
CA ALA A 112 14.91 7.61 -12.14
C ALA A 112 15.88 8.27 -11.14
N VAL A 113 15.72 8.02 -9.84
CA VAL A 113 16.62 8.53 -8.78
C VAL A 113 17.64 7.49 -8.29
N GLY A 114 17.72 6.32 -8.92
CA GLY A 114 18.72 5.29 -8.62
C GLY A 114 18.36 4.32 -7.49
N ILE A 115 17.17 4.43 -6.89
CA ILE A 115 16.73 3.63 -5.73
C ILE A 115 16.04 2.35 -6.23
N THR A 116 16.81 1.41 -6.78
CA THR A 116 16.25 0.17 -7.36
C THR A 116 15.69 -0.77 -6.29
N SER A 117 16.25 -0.74 -5.08
CA SER A 117 15.76 -1.48 -3.91
C SER A 117 14.29 -1.21 -3.61
N ASN A 118 13.85 0.04 -3.75
CA ASN A 118 12.45 0.41 -3.50
C ASN A 118 11.49 -0.30 -4.46
N VAL A 119 11.88 -0.53 -5.72
CA VAL A 119 11.06 -1.31 -6.68
C VAL A 119 10.87 -2.75 -6.19
N ILE A 120 11.91 -3.35 -5.61
CA ILE A 120 11.87 -4.71 -5.05
C ILE A 120 10.90 -4.74 -3.85
N PHE A 121 11.03 -3.80 -2.91
CA PHE A 121 10.12 -3.69 -1.76
C PHE A 121 8.67 -3.47 -2.20
N ASN A 122 8.45 -2.55 -3.14
CA ASN A 122 7.14 -2.29 -3.72
C ASN A 122 6.54 -3.49 -4.43
N THR A 123 7.35 -4.38 -5.01
CA THR A 123 6.86 -5.62 -5.62
C THR A 123 6.24 -6.54 -4.56
N PHE A 124 6.83 -6.63 -3.36
CA PHE A 124 6.23 -7.37 -2.26
C PHE A 124 4.90 -6.76 -1.82
N TYR A 125 4.84 -5.44 -1.66
CA TYR A 125 3.60 -4.74 -1.32
C TYR A 125 2.53 -4.89 -2.40
N LEU A 126 2.92 -4.83 -3.68
CA LEU A 126 2.03 -5.04 -4.81
C LEU A 126 1.34 -6.39 -4.71
N VAL A 127 2.12 -7.48 -4.53
CA VAL A 127 1.57 -8.84 -4.41
C VAL A 127 0.59 -8.95 -3.24
N LEU A 128 0.93 -8.37 -2.09
CA LEU A 128 0.05 -8.35 -0.92
C LEU A 128 -1.27 -7.62 -1.21
N MET A 129 -1.21 -6.47 -1.88
CA MET A 129 -2.39 -5.65 -2.19
C MET A 129 -3.28 -6.24 -3.28
N ILE A 130 -2.71 -6.79 -4.36
CA ILE A 130 -3.50 -7.33 -5.48
C ILE A 130 -3.98 -8.76 -5.24
N GLY A 131 -3.32 -9.53 -4.37
CA GLY A 131 -3.68 -10.92 -4.08
C GLY A 131 -5.16 -11.12 -3.72
N PRO A 132 -5.75 -10.30 -2.82
CA PRO A 132 -7.18 -10.35 -2.51
C PRO A 132 -8.09 -9.97 -3.69
N LEU A 133 -7.60 -9.22 -4.68
CA LEU A 133 -8.39 -8.63 -5.77
C LEU A 133 -8.47 -9.52 -7.02
N VAL A 134 -7.50 -10.43 -7.22
CA VAL A 134 -7.39 -11.22 -8.46
C VAL A 134 -8.03 -12.61 -8.37
N GLY A 135 -8.45 -13.17 -9.51
CA GLY A 135 -8.99 -14.53 -9.59
C GLY A 135 -10.36 -14.71 -8.93
N ILE A 136 -11.22 -13.69 -9.04
CA ILE A 136 -12.62 -13.74 -8.61
C ILE A 136 -13.47 -14.15 -9.81
N ASN A 137 -14.29 -15.20 -9.65
CA ASN A 137 -15.26 -15.61 -10.67
C ASN A 137 -16.59 -14.88 -10.43
N TYR A 138 -16.80 -13.78 -11.15
CA TYR A 138 -17.99 -12.94 -11.01
C TYR A 138 -19.26 -13.58 -11.61
N GLN A 139 -19.13 -14.42 -12.65
CA GLN A 139 -20.28 -15.09 -13.27
C GLN A 139 -20.93 -16.09 -12.31
N ALA A 140 -20.12 -16.96 -11.71
CA ALA A 140 -20.60 -17.91 -10.72
C ALA A 140 -21.25 -17.23 -9.50
N GLN A 141 -20.81 -16.01 -9.15
CA GLN A 141 -21.43 -15.24 -8.06
C GLN A 141 -22.80 -14.69 -8.42
N ARG A 142 -22.97 -14.20 -9.66
CA ARG A 142 -24.27 -13.71 -10.13
C ARG A 142 -25.29 -14.84 -10.21
N GLU A 143 -24.89 -15.99 -10.76
CA GLU A 143 -25.73 -17.19 -10.84
C GLU A 143 -26.20 -17.70 -9.47
N MET A 144 -25.35 -17.66 -8.43
CA MET A 144 -25.77 -18.06 -7.08
C MET A 144 -26.81 -17.11 -6.48
N VAL A 145 -26.73 -15.80 -6.76
CA VAL A 145 -27.69 -14.81 -6.26
C VAL A 145 -29.01 -14.90 -7.01
N GLU A 146 -28.99 -15.14 -8.32
CA GLU A 146 -30.19 -15.26 -9.16
C GLU A 146 -30.99 -16.55 -8.86
N ASN A 147 -30.35 -17.58 -8.31
CA ASN A 147 -30.97 -18.89 -8.01
C ASN A 147 -31.38 -19.07 -6.53
N MET A 148 -31.28 -18.03 -5.69
CA MET A 148 -31.74 -18.00 -4.29
C MET A 148 -33.07 -17.28 -4.13
#